data_AF-U2Q945-F1
#
_entry.id   AF-U2Q945-F1
#
_cell.length_a   1.000
_cell.length_b   1.000
_cell.length_c   1.000
_cell.angle_alpha   90.00
_cell.angle_beta   90.00
_cell.angle_gamma   90.00
#
_symmetry.space_group_name_H-M   'P 1'
#
loop_
_entity.id
_entity.type
_entity.pdbx_description
1 polymer ?
#
loop_
_entity_poly.entity_id
_entity_poly.type
_entity_poly.pdbx_seq_one_letter_code
_entity_poly.pdbx_strand_id
1 'polypeptide(L)'
;MYFIDNYNLSRPIVVEKLPVNPDKFRVIKKNYLKDDKIVYYNSTYGNMKVERAGASSFQELTENYGKNKNYIYFGEIEKVQKR
;
A
#
# COMPACT_ATOMS: atom_id res chain seq x y z
N MET A 1 15.83 14.23 -0.34
CA MET A 1 15.28 14.62 -1.66
C MET A 1 13.77 14.55 -1.53
N TYR A 2 13.06 15.68 -1.62
CA TYR A 2 11.60 15.75 -1.51
C TYR A 2 11.04 16.12 -2.88
N PHE A 3 10.09 15.34 -3.38
CA PHE A 3 9.33 15.70 -4.58
C PHE A 3 8.03 16.35 -4.11
N ILE A 4 7.80 17.59 -4.51
CA ILE A 4 6.53 18.29 -4.26
C ILE A 4 5.62 17.97 -5.45
N ASP A 5 4.56 17.19 -5.20
CA ASP A 5 3.50 16.96 -6.17
C ASP A 5 2.40 18.01 -5.96
N ASN A 6 2.11 18.80 -7.00
CA ASN A 6 1.33 20.04 -6.94
C ASN A 6 -0.19 19.86 -6.78
N TYR A 7 -0.68 18.64 -6.50
CA TYR A 7 -2.12 18.36 -6.44
C TYR A 7 -2.63 17.85 -5.08
N ASN A 8 -1.77 17.78 -4.05
CA ASN A 8 -2.19 17.38 -2.70
C ASN A 8 -1.72 18.40 -1.64
N LEU A 9 -2.42 19.54 -1.55
CA LEU A 9 -2.15 20.64 -0.60
C LEU A 9 -2.32 20.30 0.90
N SER A 10 -2.39 19.02 1.30
CA SER A 10 -2.62 18.66 2.70
C SER A 10 -1.66 17.63 3.30
N ARG A 11 -0.85 16.92 2.51
CA ARG A 11 0.17 16.01 3.06
C ARG A 11 1.45 16.01 2.20
N PRO A 12 2.61 16.43 2.74
CA PRO A 12 3.87 16.19 2.06
C PRO A 12 4.05 14.68 1.88
N ILE A 13 4.19 14.23 0.63
CA ILE A 13 4.52 12.84 0.33
C ILE A 13 5.99 12.64 0.69
N VAL A 14 6.24 12.00 1.83
CA VAL A 14 7.59 11.56 2.17
C VAL A 14 7.90 10.33 1.32
N VAL A 15 8.72 10.50 0.30
CA VAL A 15 9.24 9.38 -0.49
C VAL A 15 10.35 8.71 0.33
N GLU A 16 9.95 7.76 1.16
CA GLU A 16 10.87 6.90 1.90
C GLU A 16 11.43 5.81 0.98
N LYS A 17 12.75 5.61 1.00
CA LYS A 17 13.35 4.43 0.37
C LYS A 17 13.00 3.20 1.21
N LEU A 18 12.04 2.42 0.73
CA LEU A 18 11.60 1.21 1.42
C LEU A 18 12.63 0.08 1.27
N PRO A 19 12.79 -0.79 2.29
CA PRO A 19 13.71 -1.93 2.26
C PRO A 19 13.10 -3.11 1.47
N VAL A 20 12.86 -2.90 0.18
CA VAL A 20 12.23 -3.88 -0.72
C VAL A 20 13.09 -5.14 -0.86
N ASN A 21 12.45 -6.30 -0.83
CA ASN A 21 13.09 -7.58 -1.19
C ASN A 21 12.73 -7.97 -2.64
N PRO A 22 13.62 -7.74 -3.62
CA PRO A 22 13.30 -7.95 -5.03
C PRO A 22 13.01 -9.42 -5.37
N ASP A 23 13.67 -10.37 -4.70
CA ASP A 23 13.49 -11.81 -4.95
C ASP A 23 12.12 -12.33 -4.49
N LYS A 24 11.43 -11.58 -3.64
CA LYS A 24 10.11 -11.92 -3.10
C LYS A 24 9.00 -11.04 -3.66
N PHE A 25 9.36 -10.05 -4.49
CA PHE A 25 8.41 -9.09 -5.03
C PHE A 25 7.48 -9.74 -6.06
N ARG A 26 6.18 -9.55 -5.89
CA ARG A 26 5.15 -10.11 -6.77
C ARG A 26 3.89 -9.27 -6.78
N VAL A 27 3.19 -9.30 -7.92
CA VAL A 27 1.82 -8.80 -8.04
C VAL A 27 0.88 -9.79 -7.36
N ILE A 28 0.02 -9.31 -6.45
CA ILE A 28 -1.06 -10.10 -5.85
C ILE A 28 -2.27 -10.09 -6.79
N LYS A 29 -2.64 -8.88 -7.26
CA LYS A 29 -3.72 -8.62 -8.23
C LYS A 29 -3.56 -7.20 -8.75
N LYS A 30 -4.07 -6.89 -9.95
CA LYS A 30 -4.01 -5.61 -10.69
C LYS A 30 -3.33 -4.42 -9.98
N ASN A 31 -3.86 -3.98 -8.83
CA ASN A 31 -3.37 -2.79 -8.12
C ASN A 31 -2.65 -3.06 -6.78
N TYR A 32 -2.52 -4.29 -6.30
CA TYR A 32 -1.74 -4.64 -5.10
C TYR A 32 -0.52 -5.50 -5.44
N LEU A 33 0.63 -5.11 -4.88
CA LEU A 33 1.89 -5.85 -4.93
C LEU A 33 2.37 -6.15 -3.51
N LYS A 34 3.27 -7.11 -3.35
CA LYS A 34 3.99 -7.32 -2.09
C LYS A 34 5.35 -7.95 -2.29
N ASP A 35 6.22 -7.76 -1.30
CA ASP A 35 7.36 -8.64 -1.04
C ASP A 35 7.06 -9.58 0.15
N ASP A 36 8.07 -10.01 0.91
CA ASP A 36 7.91 -10.83 2.11
C ASP A 36 7.42 -10.05 3.35
N LYS A 37 7.48 -8.71 3.32
CA LYS A 37 7.24 -7.83 4.48
C LYS A 37 6.18 -6.76 4.21
N ILE A 38 6.24 -6.11 3.06
CA ILE A 38 5.50 -4.89 2.72
C ILE A 38 4.47 -5.19 1.63
N VAL A 39 3.27 -4.62 1.81
CA VAL A 39 2.24 -4.53 0.77
C VAL A 39 2.29 -3.14 0.15
N TYR A 40 2.16 -3.09 -1.17
CA TYR A 40 2.15 -1.87 -1.97
C TYR A 40 0.84 -1.78 -2.74
N TYR A 41 0.30 -0.58 -2.85
CA TYR A 41 -0.76 -0.25 -3.78
C TYR A 41 -0.17 0.50 -4.97
N ASN A 42 -0.41 -0.01 -6.17
CA ASN A 42 -0.08 0.63 -7.43
C ASN A 42 -1.12 1.73 -7.70
N SER A 43 -0.76 2.95 -7.37
CA SER A 43 -1.56 4.13 -7.68
C SER A 43 -1.03 4.83 -8.93
N THR A 44 -1.79 5.79 -9.44
CA THR A 44 -1.35 6.69 -10.52
C THR A 44 -0.06 7.46 -10.16
N TYR A 45 0.24 7.62 -8.87
CA TYR A 45 1.41 8.34 -8.35
C TYR A 45 2.59 7.41 -8.03
N GLY A 46 2.49 6.12 -8.37
CA GLY A 46 3.48 5.09 -8.08
C GLY A 46 3.04 4.12 -6.99
N ASN A 47 3.99 3.27 -6.58
CA ASN A 47 3.75 2.25 -5.56
C ASN A 47 3.80 2.87 -4.16
N MET A 48 2.65 2.94 -3.51
CA MET A 48 2.51 3.46 -2.15
C MET A 48 2.45 2.30 -1.16
N LYS A 49 3.19 2.40 -0.06
CA LYS A 49 3.11 1.42 1.02
C LYS A 49 1.73 1.44 1.65
N VAL A 50 1.12 0.26 1.80
CA VAL A 50 -0.11 0.09 2.56
C VAL A 50 0.27 -0.03 4.03
N GLU A 51 0.04 1.04 4.80
CA GLU A 51 0.47 1.08 6.20
C GLU A 51 -0.26 0.04 7.06
N ARG A 52 0.48 -0.57 8.00
CA ARG A 52 -0.01 -1.66 8.88
C ARG A 52 -0.48 -2.93 8.16
N ALA A 53 -0.33 -3.02 6.84
CA ALA A 53 -0.62 -4.23 6.09
C ALA A 53 0.61 -5.15 6.05
N GLY A 54 0.69 -6.09 7.00
CA GLY A 54 1.72 -7.13 6.95
C GLY A 54 1.49 -8.08 5.76
N ALA A 55 2.51 -8.24 4.91
CA ALA A 55 2.45 -9.02 3.66
C ALA A 55 1.99 -10.49 3.80
N SER A 56 2.22 -11.09 4.97
CA SER A 56 1.80 -12.45 5.31
C SER A 56 0.30 -12.57 5.60
N SER A 57 -0.32 -11.50 6.12
CA SER A 57 -1.71 -11.48 6.57
C SER A 57 -2.67 -10.76 5.62
N PHE A 58 -2.13 -10.08 4.60
CA PHE A 58 -2.92 -9.29 3.69
C PHE A 58 -3.66 -10.15 2.68
N GLN A 59 -4.96 -9.89 2.57
CA GLN A 59 -5.87 -10.54 1.65
C GLN A 59 -6.50 -9.47 0.76
N GLU A 60 -6.44 -9.66 -0.54
CA GLU A 60 -7.22 -8.87 -1.48
C GLU A 60 -8.71 -9.25 -1.38
N LEU A 61 -9.60 -8.27 -1.53
CA LEU A 61 -11.04 -8.46 -1.50
C LEU A 61 -11.66 -8.25 -2.88
N THR A 62 -11.47 -7.05 -3.43
CA THR A 62 -11.96 -6.66 -4.76
C THR A 62 -10.96 -5.70 -5.41
N GLU A 63 -11.27 -5.21 -6.60
CA GLU A 63 -10.47 -4.15 -7.23
C GLU A 63 -10.38 -2.95 -6.28
N ASN A 64 -9.14 -2.63 -5.87
CA ASN A 64 -8.76 -1.59 -4.91
C ASN A 64 -9.05 -1.88 -3.43
N TYR A 65 -9.76 -2.95 -3.09
CA TYR A 65 -9.99 -3.31 -1.68
C TYR A 65 -9.09 -4.44 -1.21
N GLY A 66 -8.50 -4.24 -0.04
CA GLY A 66 -7.75 -5.25 0.68
C GLY A 66 -8.14 -5.29 2.14
N LYS A 67 -7.68 -6.31 2.86
CA LYS A 67 -7.82 -6.39 4.31
C LYS A 67 -6.67 -7.13 4.96
N ASN A 68 -6.52 -6.93 6.26
CA ASN A 68 -5.87 -7.88 7.14
C ASN A 68 -6.83 -8.20 8.30
N LYS A 69 -6.32 -8.77 9.40
CA LYS A 69 -7.12 -9.13 10.58
C LYS A 69 -7.87 -7.93 11.20
N ASN A 70 -7.28 -6.74 11.15
CA ASN A 70 -7.73 -5.59 11.93
C ASN A 70 -8.31 -4.45 11.06
N TYR A 71 -7.95 -4.41 9.78
CA TYR A 71 -8.21 -3.27 8.91
C TYR A 71 -8.72 -3.70 7.54
N ILE A 72 -9.59 -2.87 6.98
CA ILE A 72 -9.92 -2.87 5.56
C ILE A 72 -9.15 -1.71 4.92
N TYR A 73 -8.78 -1.86 3.66
CA TYR A 73 -8.02 -0.88 2.89
C TYR A 73 -8.76 -0.55 1.61
N PHE A 74 -8.77 0.73 1.25
CA PHE A 74 -9.10 1.20 -0.08
C PHE A 74 -7.85 1.87 -0.66
N GLY A 75 -7.21 1.21 -1.61
CA GLY A 75 -5.86 1.55 -2.04
C GLY A 75 -4.84 1.38 -0.91
N GLU A 76 -3.95 2.36 -0.75
CA GLU A 76 -3.03 2.45 0.37
C GLU A 76 -3.66 2.94 1.67
N ILE A 77 -4.90 3.45 1.59
CA ILE A 77 -5.56 4.13 2.70
C ILE A 77 -6.29 3.11 3.57
N GLU A 78 -5.91 3.06 4.86
CA GLU A 78 -6.64 2.37 5.91
C GLU A 78 -8.08 2.92 6.01
N LYS A 79 -9.05 2.03 5.83
CA LYS A 79 -10.47 2.28 6.10
C LYS A 79 -10.87 1.43 7.28
N VAL A 80 -11.07 2.08 8.42
CA VAL A 80 -11.57 1.41 9.62
C VAL A 80 -12.99 0.92 9.35
N GLN A 81 -13.33 -0.32 9.75
CA GLN A 81 -14.50 -0.64 10.59
C GLN A 81 -14.76 -2.15 10.75
N LYS A 82 -14.68 -2.65 11.99
CA LYS A 82 -15.85 -3.12 12.75
C LYS A 82 -15.56 -3.08 14.26
N ARG A 83 -16.61 -2.74 15.01
CA ARG A 83 -16.70 -2.79 16.48
C ARG A 83 -16.36 -4.19 16.99
#